data_AF-A0A1D9H4D3-F1
#
_entry.id   AF-A0A1D9H4D3-F1
#
_cell.length_a   1.000
_cell.length_b   1.000
_cell.length_c   1.000
_cell.angle_alpha   90.00
_cell.angle_beta   90.00
_cell.angle_gamma   90.00
#
_symmetry.space_group_name_H-M   'P 1'
#
loop_
_entity.id
_entity.type
_entity.pdbx_description
1 polymer ?
#
loop_
_entity_poly.entity_id
_entity_poly.type
_entity_poly.pdbx_seq_one_letter_code
_entity_poly.pdbx_strand_id
1 'polypeptide(L)'
;MSQPIQSASILSQYAPAADYCKLTLEEEDHLIDTFPEALCSRNGTEPNCHHIVNVGLFFDGTNNNKERDYDKLEASPEERCHSNIVRLLLAYPDMTENLPENSNQYYRHYIPGVGTPFKEIGEHQETTEGKAFAKGGQARILWAVLQVYNAVHLCVYGRPMLTDEEMAALIQDYEAKVDQGKRPDPASAPLKRHEWFKPLSDRLSQKLRERLLAKPTPSVPKVTLSVFGFSRGAVEARAFCYWYRDTLQDGKFLGAIDTEIRFLGLFDSVASVGASASLHEQFALWMFSGHCSWAAEILLPLPALVTKTVHLMAAHENRMNFPLTRVVGGNVEEWLFPGVHSDVGGGYAPGNQGRSRGGHAALLSQIPLVRTYRLNEERDSRRVYRHPLRVH
;
A
#
# COMPACT_ATOMS: atom_id res chain seq x y z
N MET A 1 -45.09 -45.41 -21.80
CA MET A 1 -45.65 -44.06 -21.94
C MET A 1 -45.21 -43.23 -20.72
N SER A 2 -44.48 -42.15 -21.00
CA SER A 2 -44.13 -40.99 -20.15
C SER A 2 -43.68 -41.19 -18.69
N GLN A 3 -42.35 -41.12 -18.48
CA GLN A 3 -41.77 -40.59 -17.24
C GLN A 3 -41.44 -39.09 -17.41
N PRO A 4 -41.53 -38.25 -16.35
CA PRO A 4 -41.17 -36.84 -16.43
C PRO A 4 -39.66 -36.65 -16.24
N ILE A 5 -39.07 -35.82 -17.11
CA ILE A 5 -37.69 -35.34 -17.02
C ILE A 5 -37.67 -34.22 -15.98
N GLN A 6 -36.97 -34.42 -14.86
CA GLN A 6 -36.60 -33.34 -13.94
C GLN A 6 -35.47 -32.52 -14.57
N SER A 7 -35.76 -31.28 -14.95
CA SER A 7 -34.74 -30.29 -15.29
C SER A 7 -34.13 -29.75 -13.99
N ALA A 8 -32.87 -30.08 -13.71
CA ALA A 8 -32.09 -29.41 -12.68
C ALA A 8 -31.94 -27.92 -13.06
N SER A 9 -32.41 -27.00 -12.21
CA SER A 9 -32.21 -25.57 -12.43
C SER A 9 -30.75 -25.22 -12.16
N ILE A 10 -30.14 -24.50 -13.10
CA ILE A 10 -28.79 -23.93 -13.02
C ILE A 10 -28.79 -22.79 -12.00
N LEU A 11 -28.84 -23.14 -10.72
CA LEU A 11 -28.74 -22.23 -9.57
C LEU A 11 -27.80 -22.85 -8.53
N SER A 12 -26.54 -23.10 -8.92
CA SER A 12 -25.45 -23.32 -7.95
C SER A 12 -24.11 -23.08 -8.64
N GLN A 13 -23.77 -21.82 -8.87
CA GLN A 13 -22.41 -21.34 -9.12
C GLN A 13 -22.50 -19.80 -9.08
N TYR A 14 -21.53 -19.14 -8.45
CA TYR A 14 -21.47 -17.71 -8.11
C TYR A 14 -22.09 -17.35 -6.75
N ALA A 15 -21.33 -17.64 -5.69
CA ALA A 15 -21.42 -16.87 -4.46
C ALA A 15 -21.02 -15.39 -4.76
N PRO A 16 -21.73 -14.40 -4.21
CA PRO A 16 -21.36 -12.98 -4.32
C PRO A 16 -19.93 -12.74 -3.82
N ALA A 17 -19.17 -11.86 -4.48
CA ALA A 17 -17.83 -11.44 -4.02
C ALA A 17 -17.80 -10.91 -2.57
N ALA A 18 -18.95 -10.50 -2.02
CA ALA A 18 -19.12 -10.10 -0.62
C ALA A 18 -18.99 -11.27 0.37
N ASP A 19 -19.31 -12.50 -0.04
CA ASP A 19 -19.18 -13.69 0.79
C ASP A 19 -17.73 -14.22 0.79
N TYR A 20 -16.94 -13.95 -0.26
CA TYR A 20 -15.48 -14.20 -0.24
C TYR A 20 -14.70 -13.27 0.71
N CYS A 21 -15.34 -12.23 1.25
CA CYS A 21 -14.75 -11.33 2.25
C CYS A 21 -15.24 -11.62 3.68
N LYS A 22 -15.98 -12.71 3.89
CA LYS A 22 -16.21 -13.29 5.20
C LYS A 22 -15.60 -14.68 5.15
N LEU A 23 -14.50 -14.88 5.88
CA LEU A 23 -13.99 -16.24 6.14
C LEU A 23 -15.18 -17.09 6.57
N THR A 24 -15.44 -18.17 5.84
CA THR A 24 -16.40 -19.17 6.30
C THR A 24 -15.73 -19.95 7.43
N LEU A 25 -16.45 -20.17 8.53
CA LEU A 25 -15.94 -20.87 9.72
C LEU A 25 -15.39 -22.27 9.42
N GLU A 26 -15.75 -22.86 8.27
CA GLU A 26 -15.23 -24.16 7.82
C GLU A 26 -13.86 -24.09 7.10
N GLU A 27 -13.44 -22.91 6.62
CA GLU A 27 -12.09 -22.70 6.05
C GLU A 27 -11.03 -22.37 7.12
N GLU A 28 -11.44 -21.91 8.30
CA GLU A 28 -10.56 -21.72 9.47
C GLU A 28 -10.09 -23.06 10.08
N ASP A 29 -10.96 -24.07 10.11
CA ASP A 29 -10.69 -25.36 10.77
C ASP A 29 -9.73 -26.29 9.99
N HIS A 30 -9.49 -26.03 8.69
CA HIS A 30 -8.64 -26.87 7.84
C HIS A 30 -7.23 -26.31 7.58
N LEU A 31 -6.86 -25.18 8.16
CA LEU A 31 -5.53 -24.57 8.06
C LEU A 31 -4.60 -24.90 9.24
N ILE A 32 -5.11 -25.62 10.24
CA ILE A 32 -4.33 -26.12 11.39
C ILE A 32 -3.76 -27.50 11.06
N ASP A 33 -2.77 -27.57 10.17
CA ASP A 33 -1.64 -28.48 10.38
C ASP A 33 -0.50 -28.23 9.37
N THR A 34 0.74 -28.44 9.84
CA THR A 34 2.03 -28.53 9.12
C THR A 34 2.97 -27.30 8.96
N PHE A 35 3.69 -27.01 10.06
CA PHE A 35 5.10 -26.52 10.23
C PHE A 35 5.52 -25.05 9.97
N PRO A 36 6.55 -24.50 10.69
CA PRO A 36 7.27 -25.05 11.85
C PRO A 36 6.87 -24.34 13.16
N GLU A 37 6.44 -25.14 14.13
CA GLU A 37 6.11 -24.79 15.52
C GLU A 37 7.30 -24.26 16.35
N ALA A 38 8.34 -23.69 15.72
CA ALA A 38 9.54 -23.26 16.44
C ALA A 38 9.48 -21.80 16.94
N LEU A 39 8.58 -20.93 16.44
CA LEU A 39 8.54 -19.51 16.86
C LEU A 39 7.14 -18.86 16.95
N CYS A 40 6.08 -19.51 16.46
CA CYS A 40 4.77 -18.87 16.25
C CYS A 40 3.61 -19.81 16.61
N SER A 41 3.47 -20.10 17.91
CA SER A 41 2.23 -20.48 18.63
C SER A 41 2.63 -21.27 19.87
N ARG A 42 3.06 -20.56 20.91
CA ARG A 42 2.86 -21.11 22.25
C ARG A 42 1.38 -20.92 22.55
N ASN A 43 0.60 -22.00 22.48
CA ASN A 43 -0.66 -22.10 23.24
C ASN A 43 -0.32 -22.19 24.74
N GLY A 44 0.26 -21.11 25.26
CA GLY A 44 0.68 -20.97 26.64
C GLY A 44 0.32 -19.58 27.13
N THR A 45 -0.01 -19.48 28.41
CA THR A 45 -0.34 -18.23 29.10
C THR A 45 0.86 -17.27 29.25
N GLU A 46 1.96 -17.50 28.53
CA GLU A 46 3.20 -16.73 28.62
C GLU A 46 3.37 -15.84 27.38
N PRO A 47 3.62 -14.52 27.56
CA PRO A 47 3.75 -13.58 26.44
C PRO A 47 4.92 -13.94 25.52
N ASN A 48 4.72 -13.75 24.20
CA ASN A 48 5.76 -14.03 23.21
C ASN A 48 6.90 -13.01 23.32
N CYS A 49 8.15 -13.51 23.31
CA CYS A 49 9.34 -12.66 23.37
C CYS A 49 9.80 -12.17 21.99
N HIS A 50 9.15 -12.60 20.90
CA HIS A 50 9.49 -12.24 19.52
C HIS A 50 8.24 -11.83 18.74
N HIS A 51 8.24 -10.60 18.22
CA HIS A 51 7.17 -10.07 17.40
C HIS A 51 7.67 -9.66 16.00
N ILE A 52 7.16 -10.33 14.96
CA ILE A 52 7.31 -9.91 13.57
C ILE A 52 6.32 -8.77 13.31
N VAL A 53 6.84 -7.64 12.83
CA VAL A 53 6.03 -6.46 12.52
C VAL A 53 5.62 -6.51 11.05
N ASN A 54 4.32 -6.52 10.79
CA ASN A 54 3.72 -6.56 9.46
C ASN A 54 3.01 -5.24 9.16
N VAL A 55 3.54 -4.45 8.23
CA VAL A 55 3.01 -3.12 7.90
C VAL A 55 2.30 -3.15 6.55
N GLY A 56 1.01 -2.83 6.55
CA GLY A 56 0.20 -2.61 5.35
C GLY A 56 0.10 -1.12 5.02
N LEU A 57 0.53 -0.71 3.83
CA LEU A 57 0.48 0.68 3.35
C LEU A 57 -0.41 0.79 2.12
N PHE A 58 -1.41 1.67 2.16
CA PHE A 58 -2.50 1.71 1.19
C PHE A 58 -2.62 3.12 0.58
N PHE A 59 -1.94 3.35 -0.55
CA PHE A 59 -1.90 4.63 -1.26
C PHE A 59 -3.05 4.77 -2.26
N ASP A 60 -4.03 5.63 -1.97
CA ASP A 60 -5.22 5.75 -2.82
C ASP A 60 -4.99 6.61 -4.08
N GLY A 61 -5.90 6.48 -5.05
CA GLY A 61 -5.85 7.18 -6.32
C GLY A 61 -6.13 8.68 -6.21
N THR A 62 -5.75 9.43 -7.25
CA THR A 62 -6.00 10.88 -7.28
C THR A 62 -7.45 11.18 -7.02
N ASN A 63 -7.73 12.15 -6.14
CA ASN A 63 -9.08 12.53 -5.75
C ASN A 63 -9.87 11.41 -5.04
N ASN A 64 -9.28 10.30 -4.60
CA ASN A 64 -9.95 9.29 -3.76
C ASN A 64 -9.68 9.52 -2.26
N ASN A 65 -10.73 9.41 -1.45
CA ASN A 65 -10.65 9.63 0.00
C ASN A 65 -11.64 8.74 0.76
N LYS A 66 -11.15 7.80 1.56
CA LYS A 66 -11.97 6.88 2.38
C LYS A 66 -13.03 7.60 3.22
N GLU A 67 -12.69 8.70 3.88
CA GLU A 67 -13.65 9.40 4.75
C GLU A 67 -14.85 9.90 3.94
N ARG A 68 -14.58 10.52 2.78
CA ARG A 68 -15.60 11.07 1.88
C ARG A 68 -16.35 9.97 1.10
N ASP A 69 -15.63 8.98 0.60
CA ASP A 69 -16.13 8.00 -0.38
C ASP A 69 -16.65 6.70 0.25
N TYR A 70 -16.46 6.53 1.57
CA TYR A 70 -16.88 5.35 2.35
C TYR A 70 -17.51 5.72 3.70
N ASP A 71 -16.75 6.36 4.61
CA ASP A 71 -17.14 6.50 6.02
C ASP A 71 -18.38 7.40 6.18
N LYS A 72 -18.41 8.56 5.51
CA LYS A 72 -19.55 9.50 5.55
C LYS A 72 -20.81 8.99 4.85
N LEU A 73 -20.71 7.89 4.11
CA LEU A 73 -21.80 7.25 3.38
C LEU A 73 -22.28 5.99 4.13
N GLU A 74 -22.21 5.98 5.46
CA GLU A 74 -22.75 4.90 6.29
C GLU A 74 -24.27 4.80 6.18
N ALA A 75 -24.97 5.94 6.08
CA ALA A 75 -26.43 5.98 5.93
C ALA A 75 -26.92 5.59 4.52
N SER A 76 -26.03 5.58 3.52
CA SER A 76 -26.32 5.20 2.13
C SER A 76 -25.20 4.33 1.54
N PRO A 77 -25.01 3.09 2.03
CA PRO A 77 -23.91 2.22 1.60
C PRO A 77 -23.88 1.95 0.09
N GLU A 78 -25.03 1.97 -0.57
CA GLU A 78 -25.21 1.84 -2.02
C GLU A 78 -24.58 2.98 -2.83
N GLU A 79 -24.40 4.16 -2.23
CA GLU A 79 -23.78 5.34 -2.87
C GLU A 79 -22.25 5.33 -2.78
N ARG A 80 -21.68 4.42 -1.96
CA ARG A 80 -20.22 4.35 -1.74
C ARG A 80 -19.46 4.17 -3.05
N CYS A 81 -18.45 5.01 -3.25
CA CYS A 81 -17.61 5.04 -4.45
C CYS A 81 -16.12 4.85 -4.15
N HIS A 82 -15.77 4.37 -2.96
CA HIS A 82 -14.40 4.03 -2.56
C HIS A 82 -13.65 3.12 -3.56
N SER A 83 -12.33 3.23 -3.55
CA SER A 83 -11.44 2.44 -4.40
C SER A 83 -11.22 1.02 -3.87
N ASN A 84 -10.54 0.20 -4.67
CA ASN A 84 -10.04 -1.10 -4.25
C ASN A 84 -8.97 -0.99 -3.14
N ILE A 85 -8.28 0.15 -3.03
CA ILE A 85 -7.29 0.41 -1.97
C ILE A 85 -7.98 0.43 -0.60
N VAL A 86 -9.13 1.09 -0.49
CA VAL A 86 -9.95 1.09 0.73
C VAL A 86 -10.41 -0.32 1.10
N ARG A 87 -10.78 -1.14 0.11
CA ARG A 87 -11.24 -2.51 0.37
C ARG A 87 -10.12 -3.42 0.86
N LEU A 88 -8.96 -3.33 0.23
CA LEU A 88 -7.78 -4.07 0.65
C LEU A 88 -7.33 -3.63 2.05
N LEU A 89 -7.40 -2.33 2.35
CA LEU A 89 -7.16 -1.81 3.70
C LEU A 89 -8.09 -2.47 4.71
N LEU A 90 -9.42 -2.46 4.45
CA LEU A 90 -10.42 -3.00 5.37
C LEU A 90 -10.27 -4.51 5.59
N ALA A 91 -9.82 -5.24 4.57
CA ALA A 91 -9.56 -6.69 4.64
C ALA A 91 -8.21 -7.04 5.25
N TYR A 92 -7.27 -6.10 5.35
CA TYR A 92 -5.95 -6.33 5.93
C TYR A 92 -6.02 -6.31 7.47
N PRO A 93 -5.35 -7.23 8.18
CA PRO A 93 -5.40 -7.29 9.64
C PRO A 93 -4.98 -5.99 10.33
N ASP A 94 -5.57 -5.70 11.49
CA ASP A 94 -5.24 -4.49 12.25
C ASP A 94 -4.82 -4.75 13.70
N MET A 95 -4.56 -3.67 14.44
CA MET A 95 -4.07 -3.76 15.81
C MET A 95 -5.07 -4.41 16.79
N THR A 96 -6.34 -4.58 16.42
CA THR A 96 -7.30 -5.31 17.25
C THR A 96 -7.02 -6.82 17.25
N GLU A 97 -6.30 -7.32 16.25
CA GLU A 97 -5.85 -8.71 16.13
C GLU A 97 -4.46 -8.94 16.76
N ASN A 98 -3.83 -7.87 17.24
CA ASN A 98 -2.53 -7.92 17.91
C ASN A 98 -2.68 -8.37 19.35
N LEU A 99 -2.39 -9.65 19.59
CA LEU A 99 -2.41 -10.25 20.93
C LEU A 99 -0.98 -10.52 21.42
N PRO A 100 -0.70 -10.47 22.74
CA PRO A 100 0.63 -10.76 23.31
C PRO A 100 1.17 -12.17 23.00
N GLU A 101 0.28 -13.12 22.75
CA GLU A 101 0.58 -14.49 22.34
C GLU A 101 0.92 -14.60 20.84
N ASN A 102 0.46 -13.64 20.03
CA ASN A 102 0.67 -13.65 18.59
C ASN A 102 2.08 -13.16 18.26
N SER A 103 2.86 -13.99 17.58
CA SER A 103 4.16 -13.56 17.06
C SER A 103 4.04 -12.54 15.93
N ASN A 104 2.92 -12.51 15.21
CA ASN A 104 2.67 -11.55 14.14
C ASN A 104 1.89 -10.36 14.66
N GLN A 105 2.41 -9.17 14.42
CA GLN A 105 1.81 -7.90 14.84
C GLN A 105 1.54 -7.07 13.59
N TYR A 106 0.29 -6.69 13.37
CA TYR A 106 -0.19 -6.01 12.16
C TYR A 106 -0.47 -4.54 12.41
N TYR A 107 -0.04 -3.71 11.45
CA TYR A 107 -0.25 -2.28 11.44
C TYR A 107 -0.66 -1.88 10.03
N ARG A 108 -1.83 -1.26 9.87
CA ARG A 108 -2.32 -0.81 8.56
C ARG A 108 -2.47 0.70 8.54
N HIS A 109 -2.03 1.32 7.44
CA HIS A 109 -2.13 2.76 7.25
C HIS A 109 -2.75 3.07 5.89
N TYR A 110 -3.80 3.88 5.93
CA TYR A 110 -4.43 4.45 4.75
C TYR A 110 -3.79 5.79 4.41
N ILE A 111 -3.43 5.98 3.15
CA ILE A 111 -2.84 7.22 2.64
C ILE A 111 -3.84 7.79 1.60
N PRO A 112 -4.54 8.89 1.91
CA PRO A 112 -5.50 9.49 1.00
C PRO A 112 -4.86 9.92 -0.32
N GLY A 113 -5.64 9.88 -1.40
CA GLY A 113 -5.18 10.33 -2.70
C GLY A 113 -4.81 11.81 -2.74
N VAL A 114 -3.82 12.16 -3.57
CA VAL A 114 -3.46 13.55 -3.85
C VAL A 114 -4.65 14.37 -4.31
N GLY A 115 -4.70 15.62 -3.85
CA GLY A 115 -5.81 16.54 -4.09
C GLY A 115 -7.02 16.36 -3.16
N THR A 116 -6.93 15.48 -2.16
CA THR A 116 -7.93 15.31 -1.09
C THR A 116 -7.33 15.66 0.28
N PRO A 117 -8.15 15.99 1.29
CA PRO A 117 -7.65 16.30 2.62
C PRO A 117 -6.85 15.15 3.24
N PHE A 118 -5.73 15.50 3.85
CA PHE A 118 -4.90 14.63 4.68
C PHE A 118 -4.31 15.47 5.83
N LYS A 119 -4.97 15.45 6.98
CA LYS A 119 -4.72 16.39 8.10
C LYS A 119 -3.34 16.19 8.72
N GLU A 120 -2.90 14.94 8.77
CA GLU A 120 -1.64 14.46 9.34
C GLU A 120 -0.41 15.02 8.59
N ILE A 121 -0.61 15.52 7.37
CA ILE A 121 0.43 16.18 6.57
C ILE A 121 0.16 17.68 6.37
N GLY A 122 -0.84 18.24 7.05
CA GLY A 122 -1.22 19.66 6.92
C GLY A 122 -2.10 20.00 5.71
N GLU A 123 -2.59 19.01 4.96
CA GLU A 123 -3.53 19.23 3.86
C GLU A 123 -4.99 19.21 4.38
N HIS A 124 -5.56 20.38 4.65
CA HIS A 124 -6.89 20.46 5.26
C HIS A 124 -8.06 20.46 4.27
N GLN A 125 -7.80 20.69 2.98
CA GLN A 125 -8.82 20.90 1.96
C GLN A 125 -8.48 20.22 0.64
N GLU A 126 -9.47 20.02 -0.21
CA GLU A 126 -9.24 19.59 -1.59
C GLU A 126 -8.48 20.67 -2.36
N THR A 127 -7.50 20.26 -3.16
CA THR A 127 -6.67 21.20 -3.93
C THR A 127 -6.66 20.86 -5.40
N THR A 128 -6.89 21.86 -6.26
CA THR A 128 -6.77 21.71 -7.71
C THR A 128 -5.34 21.34 -8.10
N GLU A 129 -4.34 21.90 -7.40
CA GLU A 129 -2.93 21.58 -7.63
C GLU A 129 -2.58 20.13 -7.25
N GLY A 130 -3.14 19.56 -6.18
CA GLY A 130 -2.95 18.14 -5.87
C GLY A 130 -3.62 17.24 -6.90
N LYS A 131 -4.84 17.60 -7.34
CA LYS A 131 -5.58 16.86 -8.37
C LYS A 131 -4.90 16.95 -9.74
N ALA A 132 -4.34 18.10 -10.10
CA ALA A 132 -3.72 18.32 -11.41
C ALA A 132 -2.24 17.94 -11.44
N PHE A 133 -1.45 18.26 -10.40
CA PHE A 133 0.02 18.18 -10.45
C PHE A 133 0.63 17.17 -9.48
N ALA A 134 -0.18 16.36 -8.78
CA ALA A 134 0.31 15.43 -7.75
C ALA A 134 1.04 16.11 -6.57
N LYS A 135 0.83 17.41 -6.38
CA LYS A 135 1.36 18.14 -5.22
C LYS A 135 0.90 17.45 -3.93
N GLY A 136 1.85 17.19 -3.03
CA GLY A 136 1.62 16.45 -1.79
C GLY A 136 1.96 14.95 -1.85
N GLY A 137 2.41 14.43 -2.99
CA GLY A 137 2.84 13.03 -3.11
C GLY A 137 4.06 12.72 -2.23
N GLN A 138 5.06 13.61 -2.20
CA GLN A 138 6.23 13.48 -1.33
C GLN A 138 5.87 13.42 0.16
N ALA A 139 4.91 14.24 0.60
CA ALA A 139 4.47 14.30 1.98
C ALA A 139 3.80 12.97 2.39
N ARG A 140 2.97 12.40 1.51
CA ARG A 140 2.35 11.08 1.66
C ARG A 140 3.39 9.96 1.77
N ILE A 141 4.42 9.98 0.92
CA ILE A 141 5.50 8.98 0.95
C ILE A 141 6.32 9.09 2.23
N LEU A 142 6.74 10.31 2.61
CA LEU A 142 7.49 10.55 3.84
C LEU A 142 6.69 10.09 5.05
N TRP A 143 5.43 10.48 5.14
CA TRP A 143 4.52 10.05 6.21
C TRP A 143 4.46 8.52 6.31
N ALA A 144 4.30 7.81 5.18
CA ALA A 144 4.27 6.35 5.17
C ALA A 144 5.59 5.72 5.66
N VAL A 145 6.75 6.31 5.33
CA VAL A 145 8.05 5.86 5.87
C VAL A 145 8.11 6.05 7.38
N LEU A 146 7.67 7.20 7.90
CA LEU A 146 7.66 7.47 9.34
C LEU A 146 6.75 6.49 10.08
N GLN A 147 5.66 6.05 9.45
CA GLN A 147 4.79 5.03 10.03
C GLN A 147 5.45 3.66 10.21
N VAL A 148 6.45 3.30 9.40
CA VAL A 148 7.22 2.06 9.62
C VAL A 148 8.01 2.13 10.94
N TYR A 149 8.58 3.30 11.27
CA TYR A 149 9.24 3.50 12.57
C TYR A 149 8.22 3.45 13.71
N ASN A 150 7.06 4.08 13.54
CA ASN A 150 6.00 4.05 14.53
C ASN A 150 5.46 2.63 14.76
N ALA A 151 5.29 1.81 13.73
CA ALA A 151 4.83 0.42 13.85
C ALA A 151 5.77 -0.41 14.73
N VAL A 152 7.09 -0.33 14.50
CA VAL A 152 8.08 -1.04 15.32
C VAL A 152 8.07 -0.54 16.77
N HIS A 153 7.95 0.76 16.98
CA HIS A 153 7.89 1.31 18.34
C HIS A 153 6.57 0.98 19.05
N LEU A 154 5.43 1.02 18.35
CA LEU A 154 4.12 0.60 18.85
C LEU A 154 4.16 -0.86 19.31
N CYS A 155 4.79 -1.75 18.54
CA CYS A 155 4.95 -3.16 18.87
C CYS A 155 5.65 -3.38 20.23
N VAL A 156 6.63 -2.55 20.57
CA VAL A 156 7.44 -2.73 21.78
C VAL A 156 6.94 -1.89 22.95
N TYR A 157 6.41 -0.70 22.71
CA TYR A 157 6.05 0.27 23.74
C TYR A 157 4.56 0.57 23.84
N GLY A 158 3.72 0.07 22.94
CA GLY A 158 2.28 0.35 22.92
C GLY A 158 1.94 1.80 22.59
N ARG A 159 2.89 2.59 22.05
CA ARG A 159 2.71 3.99 21.65
C ARG A 159 3.59 4.33 20.45
N PRO A 160 3.26 5.34 19.63
CA PRO A 160 4.13 5.75 18.51
C PRO A 160 5.45 6.35 19.00
N MET A 161 6.48 6.31 18.14
CA MET A 161 7.78 6.96 18.42
C MET A 161 7.74 8.46 18.10
N LEU A 162 6.98 8.80 17.07
CA LEU A 162 6.79 10.12 16.52
C LEU A 162 5.32 10.49 16.65
N THR A 163 5.01 11.64 17.25
CA THR A 163 3.64 12.16 17.29
C THR A 163 3.24 12.73 15.92
N ASP A 164 1.95 12.96 15.72
CA ASP A 164 1.44 13.56 14.48
C ASP A 164 2.04 14.96 14.26
N GLU A 165 2.25 15.74 15.33
CA GLU A 165 2.89 17.04 15.27
C GLU A 165 4.36 16.96 14.88
N GLU A 166 5.10 15.98 15.43
CA GLU A 166 6.50 15.74 15.06
C GLU A 166 6.61 15.32 13.59
N MET A 167 5.72 14.45 13.11
CA MET A 167 5.68 14.03 11.70
C MET A 167 5.33 15.20 10.78
N ALA A 168 4.30 15.99 11.13
CA ALA A 168 3.91 17.18 10.36
C ALA A 168 5.07 18.19 10.27
N ALA A 169 5.81 18.42 11.35
CA ALA A 169 6.98 19.30 11.34
C ALA A 169 8.10 18.80 10.42
N LEU A 170 8.36 17.48 10.38
CA LEU A 170 9.34 16.87 9.47
C LEU A 170 8.92 17.01 8.00
N ILE A 171 7.62 16.84 7.73
CA ILE A 171 7.06 16.98 6.37
C ILE A 171 7.16 18.43 5.92
N GLN A 172 6.79 19.40 6.76
CA GLN A 172 6.94 20.82 6.46
C GLN A 172 8.40 21.21 6.22
N ASP A 173 9.35 20.65 6.98
CA ASP A 173 10.78 20.88 6.78
C ASP A 173 11.27 20.33 5.43
N TYR A 174 10.79 19.14 5.05
CA TYR A 174 11.07 18.56 3.73
C TYR A 174 10.53 19.47 2.61
N GLU A 175 9.28 19.90 2.73
CA GLU A 175 8.65 20.76 1.73
C GLU A 175 9.39 22.09 1.59
N ALA A 176 9.78 22.70 2.71
CA ALA A 176 10.48 23.98 2.70
C ALA A 176 11.89 23.90 2.08
N LYS A 177 12.63 22.80 2.32
CA LYS A 177 14.06 22.69 1.93
C LYS A 177 14.28 21.96 0.62
N VAL A 178 13.45 20.97 0.31
CA VAL A 178 13.61 20.06 -0.84
C VAL A 178 12.54 20.34 -1.90
N ASP A 179 11.27 20.42 -1.51
CA ASP A 179 10.17 20.70 -2.43
C ASP A 179 10.01 22.21 -2.65
N GLN A 180 11.04 22.83 -3.21
CA GLN A 180 10.99 24.24 -3.57
C GLN A 180 9.97 24.43 -4.70
N GLY A 181 8.72 24.73 -4.34
CA GLY A 181 7.65 25.14 -5.26
C GLY A 181 7.93 26.44 -6.02
N LYS A 182 9.13 27.02 -5.87
CA LYS A 182 9.65 28.16 -6.62
C LYS A 182 11.01 27.79 -7.20
N ARG A 183 11.27 28.22 -8.44
CA ARG A 183 12.56 28.05 -9.14
C ARG A 183 13.70 28.47 -8.19
N PRO A 184 14.71 27.62 -7.94
CA PRO A 184 15.85 28.02 -7.11
C PRO A 184 16.48 29.28 -7.69
N ASP A 185 17.02 30.15 -6.84
CA ASP A 185 18.01 31.14 -7.29
C ASP A 185 19.06 30.37 -8.12
N PRO A 186 19.36 30.78 -9.38
CA PRO A 186 20.38 30.13 -10.21
C PRO A 186 21.73 29.95 -9.50
N ALA A 187 22.01 30.76 -8.46
CA ALA A 187 23.20 30.67 -7.63
C ALA A 187 23.15 29.59 -6.52
N SER A 188 22.00 28.97 -6.26
CA SER A 188 21.82 27.94 -5.23
C SER A 188 21.34 26.62 -5.84
N ALA A 189 22.15 25.57 -5.75
CA ALA A 189 21.69 24.23 -6.11
C ALA A 189 20.60 23.81 -5.10
N PRO A 190 19.41 23.36 -5.55
CA PRO A 190 18.37 22.88 -4.64
C PRO A 190 18.88 21.66 -3.88
N LEU A 191 18.60 21.61 -2.58
CA LEU A 191 18.93 20.46 -1.74
C LEU A 191 18.23 19.21 -2.29
N LYS A 192 18.99 18.15 -2.55
CA LYS A 192 18.41 16.92 -3.10
C LYS A 192 17.74 16.11 -2.00
N ARG A 193 16.71 15.33 -2.37
CA ARG A 193 16.02 14.41 -1.46
C ARG A 193 16.98 13.59 -0.60
N HIS A 194 17.95 12.90 -1.22
CA HIS A 194 18.89 12.04 -0.50
C HIS A 194 19.74 12.81 0.52
N GLU A 195 20.17 14.02 0.18
CA GLU A 195 21.00 14.87 1.04
C GLU A 195 20.25 15.31 2.30
N TRP A 196 18.95 15.60 2.17
CA TRP A 196 18.08 15.90 3.31
C TRP A 196 17.70 14.64 4.10
N PHE A 197 17.36 13.55 3.38
CA PHE A 197 16.74 12.37 3.97
C PHE A 197 17.72 11.48 4.73
N LYS A 198 18.98 11.40 4.29
CA LYS A 198 19.97 10.51 4.93
C LYS A 198 20.22 10.89 6.40
N PRO A 199 20.55 12.14 6.77
CA PRO A 199 20.72 12.53 8.18
C PRO A 199 19.46 12.28 9.03
N LEU A 200 18.26 12.50 8.47
CA LEU A 200 17.02 12.20 9.16
C LEU A 200 16.89 10.70 9.45
N SER A 201 17.06 9.87 8.42
CA SER A 201 16.92 8.41 8.54
C SER A 201 17.91 7.81 9.54
N ASP A 202 19.15 8.31 9.57
CA ASP A 202 20.18 7.86 10.51
C ASP A 202 19.82 8.24 11.94
N ARG A 203 19.37 9.48 12.16
CA ARG A 203 18.91 9.96 13.47
C ARG A 203 17.71 9.18 14.00
N LEU A 204 16.71 8.92 13.15
CA LEU A 204 15.53 8.13 13.53
C LEU A 204 15.90 6.68 13.80
N SER A 205 16.76 6.08 12.97
CA SER A 205 17.24 4.72 13.14
C SER A 205 18.03 4.55 14.44
N GLN A 206 18.92 5.49 14.75
CA GLN A 206 19.65 5.51 16.01
C GLN A 206 18.70 5.64 17.20
N LYS A 207 17.77 6.61 17.17
CA LYS A 207 16.77 6.83 18.23
C LYS A 207 15.97 5.56 18.51
N LEU A 208 15.48 4.89 17.46
CA LEU A 208 14.69 3.66 17.62
C LEU A 208 15.56 2.50 18.13
N ARG A 209 16.78 2.33 17.60
CA ARG A 209 17.72 1.28 18.04
C ARG A 209 18.03 1.41 19.53
N GLU A 210 18.33 2.60 20.02
CA GLU A 210 18.59 2.86 21.44
C GLU A 210 17.40 2.49 22.34
N ARG A 211 16.17 2.76 21.88
CA ARG A 211 14.94 2.36 22.59
C ARG A 211 14.81 0.84 22.63
N LEU A 212 14.95 0.16 21.49
CA LEU A 212 14.88 -1.30 21.44
C LEU A 212 15.95 -1.98 22.30
N LEU A 213 17.15 -1.41 22.41
CA LEU A 213 18.18 -1.90 23.32
C LEU A 213 17.81 -1.70 24.80
N ALA A 214 17.13 -0.61 25.13
CA ALA A 214 16.66 -0.34 26.49
C ALA A 214 15.47 -1.23 26.92
N LYS A 215 14.70 -1.75 25.96
CA LYS A 215 13.61 -2.70 26.18
C LYS A 215 13.72 -3.88 25.21
N PRO A 216 14.54 -4.90 25.53
CA PRO A 216 14.87 -5.99 24.61
C PRO A 216 13.70 -6.97 24.35
N THR A 217 12.63 -6.91 25.15
CA THR A 217 11.44 -7.76 25.00
C THR A 217 10.14 -6.94 24.89
N PRO A 218 9.25 -7.27 23.93
CA PRO A 218 9.45 -8.24 22.86
C PRO A 218 10.52 -7.76 21.87
N SER A 219 11.32 -8.68 21.35
CA SER A 219 12.29 -8.40 20.30
C SER A 219 11.61 -8.41 18.93
N VAL A 220 12.14 -7.65 17.98
CA VAL A 220 11.57 -7.53 16.63
C VAL A 220 12.58 -8.10 15.62
N PRO A 221 12.50 -9.40 15.29
CA PRO A 221 13.47 -10.02 14.39
C PRO A 221 13.28 -9.60 12.93
N LYS A 222 12.05 -9.19 12.54
CA LYS A 222 11.72 -8.89 11.16
C LYS A 222 10.62 -7.83 11.02
N VAL A 223 10.75 -6.98 10.00
CA VAL A 223 9.73 -6.05 9.51
C VAL A 223 9.34 -6.41 8.08
N THR A 224 8.08 -6.79 7.86
CA THR A 224 7.54 -7.17 6.55
C THR A 224 6.54 -6.12 6.09
N LEU A 225 6.63 -5.67 4.84
CA LEU A 225 5.73 -4.65 4.29
C LEU A 225 4.89 -5.21 3.14
N SER A 226 3.59 -4.93 3.16
CA SER A 226 2.70 -5.04 2.00
C SER A 226 2.23 -3.66 1.58
N VAL A 227 2.55 -3.29 0.34
CA VAL A 227 2.30 -1.95 -0.17
C VAL A 227 1.33 -2.04 -1.33
N PHE A 228 0.27 -1.25 -1.29
CA PHE A 228 -0.74 -1.19 -2.32
C PHE A 228 -0.89 0.24 -2.81
N GLY A 229 -1.14 0.40 -4.11
CA GLY A 229 -1.41 1.73 -4.66
C GLY A 229 -2.26 1.72 -5.91
N PHE A 230 -3.10 2.75 -6.07
CA PHE A 230 -3.92 2.96 -7.27
C PHE A 230 -3.56 4.29 -7.94
N SER A 231 -3.49 4.35 -9.28
CA SER A 231 -3.30 5.60 -10.02
C SER A 231 -1.98 6.29 -9.64
N ARG A 232 -2.05 7.54 -9.16
CA ARG A 232 -0.90 8.24 -8.55
C ARG A 232 -0.44 7.62 -7.24
N GLY A 233 -1.37 7.08 -6.44
CA GLY A 233 -1.01 6.28 -5.27
C GLY A 233 -0.17 5.05 -5.63
N ALA A 234 -0.34 4.46 -6.82
CA ALA A 234 0.54 3.39 -7.31
C ALA A 234 1.97 3.90 -7.60
N VAL A 235 2.09 5.15 -8.05
CA VAL A 235 3.39 5.81 -8.28
C VAL A 235 4.03 6.19 -6.95
N GLU A 236 3.25 6.67 -5.99
CA GLU A 236 3.69 6.92 -4.61
C GLU A 236 4.15 5.63 -3.93
N ALA A 237 3.42 4.53 -4.08
CA ALA A 237 3.81 3.20 -3.58
C ALA A 237 5.14 2.71 -4.17
N ARG A 238 5.39 2.97 -5.46
CA ARG A 238 6.69 2.68 -6.11
C ARG A 238 7.80 3.56 -5.57
N ALA A 239 7.56 4.86 -5.45
CA ALA A 239 8.52 5.80 -4.88
C ALA A 239 8.84 5.45 -3.41
N PHE A 240 7.84 5.05 -2.63
CA PHE A 240 8.00 4.56 -1.27
C PHE A 240 8.99 3.40 -1.18
N CYS A 241 9.01 2.47 -2.14
CA CYS A 241 9.97 1.37 -2.15
C CYS A 241 11.43 1.86 -2.12
N TYR A 242 11.73 2.95 -2.84
CA TYR A 242 13.05 3.58 -2.88
C TYR A 242 13.35 4.36 -1.61
N TRP A 243 12.37 5.11 -1.09
CA TRP A 243 12.54 5.84 0.16
C TRP A 243 12.76 4.89 1.34
N TYR A 244 12.04 3.77 1.37
CA TYR A 244 12.22 2.75 2.38
C TYR A 244 13.58 2.06 2.27
N ARG A 245 14.02 1.70 1.06
CA ARG A 245 15.39 1.21 0.81
C ARG A 245 16.45 2.15 1.40
N ASP A 246 16.28 3.45 1.24
CA ASP A 246 17.24 4.45 1.70
C ASP A 246 17.31 4.58 3.23
N THR A 247 16.32 4.04 3.96
CA THR A 247 16.40 3.94 5.42
C THR A 247 17.28 2.78 5.91
N LEU A 248 17.59 1.83 5.01
CA LEU A 248 18.28 0.60 5.39
C LEU A 248 19.79 0.83 5.54
N GLN A 249 20.39 0.10 6.48
CA GLN A 249 21.83 0.03 6.71
C GLN A 249 22.26 -1.40 6.42
N ASP A 250 23.13 -1.59 5.43
CA ASP A 250 23.57 -2.91 4.94
C ASP A 250 22.40 -3.86 4.58
N GLY A 251 21.33 -3.29 4.00
CA GLY A 251 20.13 -4.02 3.61
C GLY A 251 19.20 -4.41 4.76
N LYS A 252 19.50 -4.00 6.00
CA LYS A 252 18.69 -4.26 7.19
C LYS A 252 18.04 -2.99 7.75
N PHE A 253 16.84 -3.14 8.29
CA PHE A 253 16.19 -2.05 9.02
C PHE A 253 16.90 -1.86 10.36
N LEU A 254 17.21 -0.60 10.71
CA LEU A 254 18.07 -0.27 11.86
C LEU A 254 19.40 -1.06 11.87
N GLY A 255 19.93 -1.47 10.71
CA GLY A 255 21.18 -2.24 10.58
C GLY A 255 21.18 -3.63 11.22
N ALA A 256 20.05 -4.11 11.74
CA ALA A 256 20.00 -5.37 12.49
C ALA A 256 18.75 -6.20 12.20
N ILE A 257 17.62 -5.55 11.89
CA ILE A 257 16.32 -6.19 11.70
C ILE A 257 16.16 -6.57 10.24
N ASP A 258 15.82 -7.82 9.97
CA ASP A 258 15.56 -8.28 8.60
C ASP A 258 14.31 -7.60 8.04
N THR A 259 14.32 -7.25 6.76
CA THR A 259 13.16 -6.60 6.15
C THR A 259 12.96 -6.93 4.68
N GLU A 260 11.71 -6.93 4.25
CA GLU A 260 11.32 -7.09 2.86
C GLU A 260 10.00 -6.35 2.59
N ILE A 261 9.83 -5.86 1.36
CA ILE A 261 8.51 -5.55 0.82
C ILE A 261 8.03 -6.85 0.17
N ARG A 262 7.18 -7.60 0.89
CA ARG A 262 6.73 -8.93 0.46
C ARG A 262 5.83 -8.84 -0.77
N PHE A 263 5.04 -7.78 -0.85
CA PHE A 263 4.05 -7.60 -1.89
C PHE A 263 3.89 -6.13 -2.24
N LEU A 264 3.96 -5.82 -3.53
CA LEU A 264 3.64 -4.52 -4.11
C LEU A 264 2.48 -4.70 -5.09
N GLY A 265 1.27 -4.34 -4.67
CA GLY A 265 0.04 -4.44 -5.46
C GLY A 265 -0.35 -3.10 -6.08
N LEU A 266 -0.27 -3.00 -7.41
CA LEU A 266 -0.47 -1.76 -8.13
C LEU A 266 -1.69 -1.85 -9.04
N PHE A 267 -2.53 -0.82 -9.01
CA PHE A 267 -3.66 -0.65 -9.93
C PHE A 267 -3.38 0.55 -10.83
N ASP A 268 -3.31 0.30 -12.13
CA ASP A 268 -3.27 1.25 -13.23
C ASP A 268 -2.40 2.49 -12.93
N SER A 269 -1.09 2.27 -12.82
CA SER A 269 -0.15 3.31 -12.39
C SER A 269 -0.11 4.48 -13.37
N VAL A 270 -0.36 5.70 -12.88
CA VAL A 270 -0.38 6.92 -13.71
C VAL A 270 0.53 7.98 -13.08
N ALA A 271 1.66 8.26 -13.73
CA ALA A 271 2.62 9.26 -13.26
C ALA A 271 2.23 10.69 -13.63
N SER A 272 1.36 10.89 -14.63
CA SER A 272 1.00 12.23 -15.10
C SER A 272 -0.50 12.38 -15.28
N VAL A 273 -1.05 13.48 -14.78
CA VAL A 273 -2.35 14.02 -15.19
C VAL A 273 -2.05 15.49 -15.47
N GLY A 274 -2.52 16.04 -16.61
CA GLY A 274 -2.38 17.49 -16.89
C GLY A 274 -1.20 17.91 -17.78
N ALA A 275 -0.32 17.01 -18.21
CA ALA A 275 0.65 17.27 -19.28
C ALA A 275 0.24 16.49 -20.54
N SER A 276 -0.11 17.19 -21.61
CA SER A 276 -0.51 16.57 -22.87
C SER A 276 0.63 15.71 -23.45
N ALA A 277 0.27 14.63 -24.14
CA ALA A 277 1.22 13.71 -24.79
C ALA A 277 2.16 14.41 -25.82
N SER A 278 1.80 15.60 -26.29
CA SER A 278 2.62 16.45 -27.18
C SER A 278 3.81 17.14 -26.50
N LEU A 279 3.98 16.96 -25.19
CA LEU A 279 5.03 17.58 -24.38
C LEU A 279 6.03 16.55 -23.85
N HIS A 280 6.29 15.44 -24.56
CA HIS A 280 7.12 14.33 -24.06
C HIS A 280 8.50 14.77 -23.54
N GLU A 281 9.18 15.73 -24.20
CA GLU A 281 10.45 16.30 -23.72
C GLU A 281 10.27 17.21 -22.50
N GLN A 282 9.22 18.03 -22.46
CA GLN A 282 8.89 18.87 -21.29
C GLN A 282 8.36 18.04 -20.12
N PHE A 283 7.82 16.84 -20.37
CA PHE A 283 7.34 15.88 -19.40
C PHE A 283 8.48 15.15 -18.71
N ALA A 284 9.51 14.72 -19.46
CA ALA A 284 10.77 14.30 -18.85
C ALA A 284 11.35 15.46 -18.03
N LEU A 285 11.46 16.66 -18.62
CA LEU A 285 11.91 17.85 -17.88
C LEU A 285 11.06 18.15 -16.63
N TRP A 286 9.76 17.84 -16.65
CA TRP A 286 8.82 18.08 -15.56
C TRP A 286 8.90 17.02 -14.45
N MET A 287 9.00 15.73 -14.81
CA MET A 287 9.33 14.63 -13.87
C MET A 287 10.70 14.83 -13.22
N PHE A 288 11.65 15.41 -13.96
CA PHE A 288 12.98 15.80 -13.46
C PHE A 288 13.04 17.25 -12.95
N SER A 289 11.93 18.00 -12.98
CA SER A 289 11.81 19.30 -12.33
C SER A 289 11.29 19.11 -10.92
N GLY A 290 11.65 20.02 -10.00
CA GLY A 290 11.46 19.87 -8.55
C GLY A 290 10.09 19.34 -8.09
N HIS A 291 9.01 19.62 -8.83
CA HIS A 291 7.61 19.27 -8.48
C HIS A 291 7.29 17.76 -8.46
N CYS A 292 8.08 16.91 -9.11
CA CYS A 292 7.90 15.44 -9.11
C CYS A 292 9.22 14.69 -8.95
N SER A 293 10.25 15.35 -8.40
CA SER A 293 11.58 14.75 -8.18
C SER A 293 11.54 13.48 -7.31
N TRP A 294 10.52 13.33 -6.46
CA TRP A 294 10.26 12.12 -5.67
C TRP A 294 9.94 10.89 -6.52
N ALA A 295 9.48 11.10 -7.76
CA ALA A 295 9.17 10.06 -8.73
C ALA A 295 10.34 9.76 -9.68
N ALA A 296 11.50 10.41 -9.53
CA ALA A 296 12.62 10.27 -10.46
C ALA A 296 13.13 8.82 -10.61
N GLU A 297 13.00 8.02 -9.56
CA GLU A 297 13.46 6.62 -9.54
C GLU A 297 12.40 5.62 -10.03
N ILE A 298 11.15 6.03 -10.28
CA ILE A 298 10.07 5.07 -10.58
C ILE A 298 10.30 4.30 -11.89
N LEU A 299 11.08 4.86 -12.81
CA LEU A 299 11.41 4.23 -14.09
C LEU A 299 12.60 3.25 -13.99
N LEU A 300 13.30 3.23 -12.85
CA LEU A 300 14.34 2.26 -12.58
C LEU A 300 13.72 0.90 -12.18
N PRO A 301 14.47 -0.21 -12.32
CA PRO A 301 14.08 -1.47 -11.74
C PRO A 301 13.88 -1.36 -10.23
N LEU A 302 12.80 -1.97 -9.73
CA LEU A 302 12.47 -1.93 -8.30
C LEU A 302 13.63 -2.43 -7.42
N PRO A 303 13.81 -1.88 -6.21
CA PRO A 303 14.82 -2.36 -5.26
C PRO A 303 14.69 -3.85 -4.98
N ALA A 304 15.81 -4.54 -4.78
CA ALA A 304 15.84 -5.99 -4.55
C ALA A 304 15.06 -6.46 -3.31
N LEU A 305 14.79 -5.56 -2.35
CA LEU A 305 13.95 -5.86 -1.19
C LEU A 305 12.47 -6.05 -1.52
N VAL A 306 12.02 -5.64 -2.71
CA VAL A 306 10.67 -5.91 -3.23
C VAL A 306 10.67 -7.31 -3.79
N THR A 307 9.95 -8.24 -3.17
CA THR A 307 10.03 -9.67 -3.53
C THR A 307 8.97 -10.11 -4.53
N LYS A 308 7.84 -9.38 -4.62
CA LYS A 308 6.77 -9.62 -5.57
C LYS A 308 6.06 -8.31 -5.91
N THR A 309 5.84 -8.08 -7.19
CA THR A 309 5.03 -6.97 -7.69
C THR A 309 3.96 -7.48 -8.64
N VAL A 310 2.74 -7.00 -8.46
CA VAL A 310 1.62 -7.26 -9.37
C VAL A 310 1.06 -5.92 -9.81
N HIS A 311 0.95 -5.71 -11.12
CA HIS A 311 0.42 -4.48 -11.69
C HIS A 311 -0.77 -4.79 -12.60
N LEU A 312 -1.96 -4.38 -12.17
CA LEU A 312 -3.22 -4.60 -12.88
C LEU A 312 -3.54 -3.33 -13.67
N MET A 313 -3.64 -3.43 -14.99
CA MET A 313 -3.66 -2.29 -15.91
C MET A 313 -4.97 -2.25 -16.70
N ALA A 314 -5.52 -1.05 -16.92
CA ALA A 314 -6.74 -0.86 -17.67
C ALA A 314 -6.49 -0.94 -19.18
N ALA A 315 -7.14 -1.89 -19.85
CA ALA A 315 -6.95 -2.11 -21.29
C ALA A 315 -7.66 -1.06 -22.16
N HIS A 316 -8.65 -0.34 -21.64
CA HIS A 316 -9.47 0.60 -22.41
C HIS A 316 -9.34 2.06 -21.96
N GLU A 317 -8.37 2.37 -21.09
CA GLU A 317 -8.11 3.75 -20.70
C GLU A 317 -7.40 4.51 -21.84
N ASN A 318 -8.15 5.39 -22.50
CA ASN A 318 -7.69 6.10 -23.70
C ASN A 318 -7.50 7.61 -23.47
N ARG A 319 -7.68 8.11 -22.25
CA ARG A 319 -7.52 9.54 -21.97
C ARG A 319 -6.04 9.90 -21.97
N MET A 320 -5.69 10.96 -22.71
CA MET A 320 -4.31 11.48 -22.76
C MET A 320 -3.74 11.88 -21.40
N ASN A 321 -4.62 12.25 -20.46
CA ASN A 321 -4.22 12.66 -19.10
C ASN A 321 -4.05 11.47 -18.14
N PHE A 322 -4.14 10.23 -18.60
CA PHE A 322 -3.93 9.02 -17.79
C PHE A 322 -2.98 8.03 -18.50
N PRO A 323 -1.75 8.44 -18.88
CA PRO A 323 -0.81 7.52 -19.50
C PRO A 323 -0.32 6.49 -18.49
N LEU A 324 -0.50 5.22 -18.84
CA LEU A 324 -0.02 4.07 -18.08
C LEU A 324 1.50 4.11 -17.92
N THR A 325 1.98 3.96 -16.69
CA THR A 325 3.40 3.88 -16.36
C THR A 325 3.75 2.45 -15.93
N ARG A 326 4.31 1.67 -16.85
CA ARG A 326 4.70 0.28 -16.59
C ARG A 326 5.82 0.16 -15.53
N VAL A 327 5.95 -1.04 -14.97
CA VAL A 327 6.99 -1.37 -13.98
C VAL A 327 8.02 -2.30 -14.60
N VAL A 328 9.30 -2.03 -14.36
CA VAL A 328 10.41 -2.85 -14.86
C VAL A 328 10.97 -3.68 -13.72
N GLY A 329 11.15 -4.99 -13.92
CA GLY A 329 11.79 -5.87 -12.93
C GLY A 329 11.45 -7.35 -13.13
N GLY A 330 12.33 -8.24 -12.69
CA GLY A 330 12.12 -9.70 -12.77
C GLY A 330 11.11 -10.25 -11.74
N ASN A 331 10.75 -9.44 -10.76
CA ASN A 331 9.77 -9.72 -9.71
C ASN A 331 8.36 -9.20 -10.04
N VAL A 332 8.14 -8.70 -11.27
CA VAL A 332 6.92 -8.02 -11.71
C VAL A 332 6.04 -8.93 -12.55
N GLU A 333 4.75 -8.99 -12.23
CA GLU A 333 3.71 -9.53 -13.11
C GLU A 333 2.72 -8.43 -13.49
N GLU A 334 2.57 -8.17 -14.78
CA GLU A 334 1.62 -7.18 -15.29
C GLU A 334 0.43 -7.87 -15.96
N TRP A 335 -0.79 -7.45 -15.60
CA TRP A 335 -2.03 -8.07 -16.04
C TRP A 335 -2.94 -7.01 -16.66
N LEU A 336 -3.43 -7.25 -17.87
CA LEU A 336 -4.43 -6.38 -18.51
C LEU A 336 -5.84 -6.81 -18.12
N PHE A 337 -6.65 -5.85 -17.68
CA PHE A 337 -8.05 -6.05 -17.33
C PHE A 337 -8.97 -5.19 -18.23
N PRO A 338 -10.17 -5.68 -18.55
CA PRO A 338 -11.17 -4.88 -19.26
C PRO A 338 -11.62 -3.67 -18.43
N GLY A 339 -12.22 -2.68 -19.09
CA GLY A 339 -12.61 -1.41 -18.49
C GLY A 339 -11.57 -0.30 -18.57
N VAL A 340 -11.95 0.87 -18.04
CA VAL A 340 -11.12 2.08 -17.93
C VAL A 340 -10.48 2.19 -16.53
N HIS A 341 -9.73 3.26 -16.25
CA HIS A 341 -8.93 3.43 -15.03
C HIS A 341 -9.59 2.96 -13.72
N SER A 342 -10.78 3.48 -13.40
CA SER A 342 -11.52 3.15 -12.18
C SER A 342 -12.33 1.86 -12.26
N ASP A 343 -12.48 1.25 -13.45
CA ASP A 343 -12.97 -0.13 -13.55
C ASP A 343 -11.89 -1.13 -13.09
N VAL A 344 -10.61 -0.73 -13.05
CA VAL A 344 -9.52 -1.55 -12.49
C VAL A 344 -9.22 -1.19 -11.04
N GLY A 345 -9.02 0.09 -10.74
CA GLY A 345 -8.68 0.55 -9.40
C GLY A 345 -9.86 0.73 -8.44
N GLY A 346 -11.10 0.66 -8.91
CA GLY A 346 -12.27 1.10 -8.15
C GLY A 346 -12.44 2.62 -8.21
N GLY A 347 -13.49 3.13 -7.56
CA GLY A 347 -13.84 4.56 -7.61
C GLY A 347 -15.25 4.88 -8.13
N TYR A 348 -15.94 3.89 -8.71
CA TYR A 348 -17.32 4.07 -9.20
C TYR A 348 -18.35 3.53 -8.21
N ALA A 349 -19.41 4.31 -7.97
CA ALA A 349 -20.61 3.82 -7.31
C ALA A 349 -21.43 2.92 -8.25
N PRO A 350 -22.19 1.93 -7.72
CA PRO A 350 -23.21 1.22 -8.47
C PRO A 350 -24.17 2.18 -9.20
N GLY A 351 -24.54 1.86 -10.43
CA GLY A 351 -25.40 2.70 -11.26
C GLY A 351 -24.70 3.88 -11.93
N ASN A 352 -23.44 4.20 -11.59
CA ASN A 352 -22.71 5.27 -12.26
C ASN A 352 -22.58 4.96 -13.76
N GLN A 353 -22.98 5.93 -14.60
CA GLN A 353 -23.09 5.76 -16.06
C GLN A 353 -23.94 4.54 -16.49
N GLY A 354 -24.90 4.11 -15.66
CA GLY A 354 -25.76 2.95 -15.92
C GLY A 354 -25.11 1.59 -15.68
N ARG A 355 -23.87 1.54 -15.17
CA ARG A 355 -23.11 0.31 -14.94
C ARG A 355 -23.52 -0.36 -13.62
N SER A 356 -23.36 -1.67 -13.52
CA SER A 356 -23.37 -2.40 -12.24
C SER A 356 -24.56 -2.07 -11.33
N ARG A 357 -25.77 -1.95 -11.89
CA ARG A 357 -27.01 -1.62 -11.18
C ARG A 357 -27.43 -2.66 -10.13
N GLY A 358 -26.82 -3.85 -10.18
CA GLY A 358 -26.99 -4.91 -9.18
C GLY A 358 -26.19 -4.70 -7.88
N GLY A 359 -25.60 -3.52 -7.68
CA GLY A 359 -24.84 -3.18 -6.47
C GLY A 359 -23.33 -3.41 -6.61
N HIS A 360 -22.60 -3.25 -5.51
CA HIS A 360 -21.13 -3.28 -5.50
C HIS A 360 -20.51 -4.59 -6.00
N ALA A 361 -21.17 -5.73 -5.78
CA ALA A 361 -20.69 -7.02 -6.26
C ALA A 361 -20.66 -7.12 -7.80
N ALA A 362 -21.45 -6.28 -8.50
CA ALA A 362 -21.51 -6.25 -9.95
C ALA A 362 -20.48 -5.28 -10.57
N LEU A 363 -19.69 -4.56 -9.78
CA LEU A 363 -18.67 -3.64 -10.29
C LEU A 363 -17.53 -4.42 -10.99
N LEU A 364 -17.07 -3.93 -12.15
CA LEU A 364 -15.98 -4.60 -12.87
C LEU A 364 -14.68 -4.65 -12.04
N SER A 365 -14.48 -3.65 -11.18
CA SER A 365 -13.35 -3.53 -10.27
C SER A 365 -13.25 -4.63 -9.22
N GLN A 366 -14.31 -5.44 -9.02
CA GLN A 366 -14.28 -6.59 -8.13
C GLN A 366 -13.30 -7.67 -8.58
N ILE A 367 -13.13 -7.85 -9.89
CA ILE A 367 -12.26 -8.88 -10.44
C ILE A 367 -10.77 -8.60 -10.12
N PRO A 368 -10.22 -7.41 -10.46
CA PRO A 368 -8.83 -7.09 -10.10
C PRO A 368 -8.62 -6.98 -8.58
N LEU A 369 -9.64 -6.58 -7.81
CA LEU A 369 -9.59 -6.60 -6.34
C LEU A 369 -9.33 -8.01 -5.80
N VAL A 370 -10.20 -8.96 -6.15
CA VAL A 370 -10.09 -10.36 -5.66
C VAL A 370 -8.80 -10.99 -6.14
N ARG A 371 -8.35 -10.69 -7.37
CA ARG A 371 -7.06 -11.17 -7.88
C ARG A 371 -5.90 -10.70 -7.02
N THR A 372 -5.87 -9.41 -6.68
CA THR A 372 -4.79 -8.82 -5.88
C THR A 372 -4.81 -9.36 -4.45
N TYR A 373 -5.99 -9.45 -3.84
CA TYR A 373 -6.18 -10.02 -2.51
C TYR A 373 -5.62 -11.45 -2.44
N ARG A 374 -6.05 -12.35 -3.34
CA ARG A 374 -5.56 -13.74 -3.37
C ARG A 374 -4.06 -13.84 -3.56
N LEU A 375 -3.45 -13.00 -4.40
CA LEU A 375 -2.00 -13.02 -4.63
C LEU A 375 -1.19 -12.56 -3.40
N ASN A 376 -1.76 -11.69 -2.56
CA ASN A 376 -1.18 -11.31 -1.27
C ASN A 376 -1.29 -12.48 -0.27
N GLU A 377 -2.47 -13.09 -0.14
CA GLU A 377 -2.72 -14.20 0.81
C GLU A 377 -1.98 -15.50 0.45
N GLU A 378 -1.91 -15.85 -0.83
CA GLU A 378 -1.11 -16.99 -1.31
C GLU A 378 0.37 -16.87 -0.93
N ARG A 379 0.86 -15.65 -0.70
CA ARG A 379 2.23 -15.40 -0.25
C ARG A 379 2.39 -15.55 1.26
N ASP A 380 1.36 -15.22 2.03
CA ASP A 380 1.35 -15.44 3.48
C ASP A 380 1.33 -16.96 3.78
N SER A 381 0.66 -17.76 2.97
CA SER A 381 0.62 -19.23 3.09
C SER A 381 1.84 -19.99 2.50
N ARG A 382 2.44 -19.53 1.39
CA ARG A 382 3.51 -20.29 0.68
C ARG A 382 4.87 -20.38 1.37
N ARG A 383 5.12 -19.72 2.50
CA ARG A 383 6.35 -19.91 3.30
C ARG A 383 6.24 -21.05 4.32
N VAL A 384 5.04 -21.58 4.56
CA VAL A 384 4.79 -22.77 5.39
C VAL A 384 5.39 -24.03 4.75
N TYR A 385 5.46 -24.09 3.40
CA TYR A 385 5.74 -25.32 2.65
C TYR A 385 7.15 -25.49 2.05
N ARG A 386 8.17 -24.72 2.48
CA ARG A 386 9.55 -24.93 1.96
C ARG A 386 10.54 -25.32 3.06
N HIS A 387 10.52 -26.59 3.43
CA HIS A 387 11.71 -27.31 3.89
C HIS A 387 11.95 -28.54 3.00
N PRO A 388 13.13 -28.72 2.39
CA PRO A 388 13.46 -29.95 1.70
C PRO A 388 13.74 -31.02 2.77
N LEU A 389 12.85 -32.00 2.87
CA LEU A 389 13.10 -33.23 3.62
C LEU A 389 14.40 -33.86 3.10
N ARG A 390 15.48 -33.75 3.88
CA ARG A 390 16.64 -34.62 3.73
C ARG A 390 16.22 -36.01 4.20
N VAL A 391 16.11 -36.91 3.25
CA VAL A 391 15.93 -38.35 3.49
C VAL A 391 17.25 -38.88 4.06
N HIS A 392 17.19 -39.42 5.27
CA HIS A 392 18.17 -40.38 5.79
C HIS A 392 17.45 -41.68 6.09
#